data_AF-F0SNI2-F1
#
_entry.id   AF-F0SNI2-F1
#
_cell.length_a   1.000
_cell.length_b   1.000
_cell.length_c   1.000
_cell.angle_alpha   90.00
_cell.angle_beta   90.00
_cell.angle_gamma   90.00
#
_symmetry.space_group_name_H-M   'P 1'
#
loop_
_entity.id
_entity.type
_entity.pdbx_description
1 polymer ?
#
loop_
_entity_poly.entity_id
_entity_poly.type
_entity_poly.pdbx_seq_one_letter_code
_entity_poly.pdbx_strand_id
1 'polypeptide(L)'
;MSEYTPGQWEASANYVIVSAKPHKTLCEVKYPYPCGTTRQRFEAALGARANAQLIAAAPDLLAAAEEALSFIEDYFESVEDEPSGAGNALRAAIAKARGKEAE
;
A
#
# COMPACT_ATOMS: atom_id res chain seq x y z
N MET A 1 12.28 7.89 1.26
CA MET A 1 10.91 7.99 0.69
C MET A 1 10.91 7.20 -0.60
N SER A 2 9.96 6.28 -0.80
CA SER A 2 9.95 5.46 -2.02
C SER A 2 9.35 6.24 -3.20
N GLU A 3 9.75 5.88 -4.42
CA GLU A 3 9.20 6.44 -5.67
C GLU A 3 7.66 6.37 -5.72
N TYR A 4 7.09 5.34 -5.10
CA TYR A 4 5.67 5.04 -5.11
C TYR A 4 4.89 5.65 -3.94
N THR A 5 5.57 6.16 -2.90
CA THR A 5 4.93 6.86 -1.77
C THR A 5 5.71 8.12 -1.39
N PRO A 6 5.51 9.22 -2.13
CA PRO A 6 6.45 10.34 -2.15
C PRO A 6 6.40 11.29 -0.94
N GLY A 7 5.72 10.95 0.16
CA GLY A 7 5.72 11.80 1.35
C GLY A 7 4.58 11.55 2.33
N GLN A 8 4.41 12.46 3.28
CA GLN A 8 3.35 12.42 4.28
C GLN A 8 1.98 12.43 3.57
N TRP A 9 1.11 11.49 3.96
CA TRP A 9 -0.22 11.32 3.39
C TRP A 9 -1.26 11.88 4.34
N GLU A 10 -2.18 12.67 3.82
CA GLU A 10 -3.25 13.29 4.57
C GLU A 10 -4.62 12.84 4.05
N ALA A 11 -5.56 12.72 4.97
CA ALA A 11 -6.96 12.51 4.64
C ALA A 11 -7.67 13.87 4.56
N SER A 12 -8.37 14.08 3.46
CA SER A 12 -9.38 15.12 3.29
C SER A 12 -10.77 14.47 3.27
N ALA A 13 -11.83 15.27 3.41
CA ALA A 13 -13.21 14.81 3.65
C ALA A 13 -13.66 13.63 2.76
N ASN A 14 -13.21 13.59 1.49
CA ASN A 14 -13.48 12.48 0.57
C ASN A 14 -12.24 11.99 -0.21
N TYR A 15 -11.03 12.43 0.18
CA TYR A 15 -9.82 12.22 -0.62
C TYR A 15 -8.63 11.79 0.23
N VAL A 16 -7.74 11.02 -0.37
CA VAL A 16 -6.37 10.84 0.14
C VAL A 16 -5.43 11.69 -0.71
N ILE A 17 -4.69 12.57 -0.05
CA ILE A 17 -3.78 13.54 -0.69
C ILE A 17 -2.35 13.36 -0.17
N VAL A 18 -1.39 13.68 -1.04
CA VAL A 18 0.01 13.84 -0.61
C VAL A 18 0.17 15.27 -0.08
N SER A 19 0.75 15.41 1.12
CA SER A 19 0.98 16.70 1.79
C SER A 19 1.99 17.59 1.04
N ALA A 20 2.83 17.01 0.19
CA ALA A 20 3.80 17.72 -0.63
C ALA A 20 3.12 18.52 -1.76
N LYS A 21 3.47 19.80 -1.91
CA LYS A 21 2.97 20.65 -3.00
C LYS A 21 3.64 20.28 -4.33
N PRO A 22 2.91 20.30 -5.47
CA PRO A 22 1.47 20.52 -5.59
C PRO A 22 0.66 19.31 -5.11
N HIS A 23 -0.43 19.54 -4.36
CA HIS A 23 -1.31 18.47 -3.87
C HIS A 23 -1.85 17.65 -5.06
N LYS A 24 -1.47 16.38 -5.14
CA LYS A 24 -2.00 15.43 -6.12
C LYS A 24 -3.03 14.55 -5.43
N THR A 25 -4.29 14.69 -5.83
CA THR A 25 -5.38 13.80 -5.41
C THR A 25 -5.22 12.48 -6.15
N LEU A 26 -5.12 11.37 -5.42
CA LEU A 26 -4.89 10.05 -6.03
C LEU A 26 -6.10 9.13 -5.97
N CYS A 27 -6.97 9.30 -4.99
CA CYS A 27 -8.19 8.50 -4.86
C CYS A 27 -9.37 9.39 -4.40
N GLU A 28 -10.47 9.32 -5.13
CA GLU A 28 -11.75 9.92 -4.78
C GLU A 28 -12.70 8.82 -4.29
N VAL A 29 -13.25 8.98 -3.08
CA VAL A 29 -14.36 8.14 -2.64
C VAL A 29 -15.62 8.60 -3.38
N LYS A 30 -15.98 7.91 -4.46
CA LYS A 30 -17.22 8.19 -5.22
C LYS A 30 -18.44 7.72 -4.44
N TYR A 31 -19.40 8.62 -4.26
CA TYR A 31 -20.73 8.27 -3.76
C TYR A 31 -21.73 8.14 -4.91
N PRO A 32 -22.75 7.27 -4.79
CA PRO A 32 -23.84 7.20 -5.75
C PRO A 32 -24.74 8.45 -5.77
N TYR A 33 -24.62 9.36 -4.79
CA TYR A 33 -25.40 10.60 -4.72
C TYR A 33 -24.52 11.83 -4.46
N PRO A 34 -24.81 12.99 -5.10
CA PRO A 34 -24.01 14.22 -4.99
C PRO A 34 -24.01 14.84 -3.57
N CYS A 35 -24.88 14.36 -2.68
CA CYS A 35 -24.96 14.77 -1.29
C CYS A 35 -25.13 13.53 -0.40
N GLY A 36 -24.05 12.77 -0.21
CA GLY A 36 -24.04 11.74 0.83
C GLY A 36 -24.49 12.34 2.18
N THR A 37 -25.30 11.59 2.93
CA THR A 37 -25.75 11.97 4.28
C THR A 37 -24.55 12.28 5.18
N THR A 38 -24.76 13.03 6.27
CA THR A 38 -23.70 13.32 7.27
C THR A 38 -22.97 12.05 7.72
N ARG A 39 -23.71 10.94 7.87
CA ARG A 39 -23.16 9.62 8.20
C ARG A 39 -22.26 9.06 7.10
N GLN A 40 -22.71 9.10 5.84
CA GLN A 40 -21.91 8.61 4.70
C GLN A 40 -20.60 9.39 4.56
N ARG A 41 -20.64 10.72 4.74
CA ARG A 41 -19.44 11.58 4.74
C ARG A 41 -18.46 11.22 5.86
N PHE A 42 -18.98 10.93 7.05
CA PHE A 42 -18.16 10.49 8.17
C PHE A 42 -17.50 9.13 7.91
N GLU A 43 -18.24 8.16 7.37
CA GLU A 43 -17.72 6.83 7.05
C GLU A 43 -16.60 6.89 5.98
N ALA A 44 -16.73 7.73 4.94
CA ALA A 44 -15.62 7.90 3.98
C ALA A 44 -14.44 8.66 4.55
N ALA A 45 -14.65 9.64 5.44
CA ALA A 45 -13.54 10.31 6.10
C ALA A 45 -12.72 9.32 6.95
N LEU A 46 -13.39 8.37 7.63
CA LEU A 46 -12.72 7.27 8.32
C LEU A 46 -11.97 6.35 7.35
N GLY A 47 -12.59 5.97 6.24
CA GLY A 47 -11.95 5.17 5.20
C GLY A 47 -10.72 5.86 4.58
N ALA A 48 -10.81 7.15 4.29
CA ALA A 48 -9.70 7.95 3.77
C ALA A 48 -8.55 8.04 4.77
N ARG A 49 -8.84 8.19 6.06
CA ARG A 49 -7.82 8.17 7.11
C ARG A 49 -7.11 6.83 7.21
N ALA A 50 -7.85 5.73 7.22
CA ALA A 50 -7.27 4.38 7.24
C ALA A 50 -6.40 4.13 6.00
N ASN A 51 -6.87 4.53 4.82
CA ASN A 51 -6.12 4.40 3.57
C ASN A 51 -4.86 5.27 3.58
N ALA A 52 -4.91 6.51 4.06
CA ALA A 52 -3.74 7.38 4.17
C ALA A 52 -2.67 6.77 5.10
N GLN A 53 -3.09 6.20 6.24
CA GLN A 53 -2.18 5.50 7.15
C GLN A 53 -1.56 4.26 6.51
N LEU A 54 -2.35 3.46 5.80
CA LEU A 54 -1.88 2.27 5.10
C LEU A 54 -0.86 2.62 4.01
N ILE A 55 -1.14 3.65 3.20
CA ILE A 55 -0.22 4.10 2.14
C ILE A 55 1.07 4.67 2.77
N ALA A 56 0.96 5.42 3.87
CA ALA A 56 2.15 5.93 4.57
C ALA A 56 3.04 4.82 5.12
N ALA A 57 2.47 3.70 5.56
CA ALA A 57 3.21 2.52 6.03
C ALA A 57 3.74 1.63 4.90
N ALA A 58 3.32 1.84 3.64
CA ALA A 58 3.65 0.95 2.54
C ALA A 58 5.17 0.78 2.28
N PRO A 59 6.04 1.80 2.42
CA PRO A 59 7.49 1.60 2.33
C PRO A 59 8.04 0.63 3.36
N ASP A 60 7.61 0.77 4.61
CA ASP A 60 8.09 -0.06 5.71
C ASP A 60 7.56 -1.49 5.56
N LEU A 61 6.32 -1.65 5.08
CA LEU A 61 5.76 -2.95 4.75
C LEU A 61 6.49 -3.63 3.57
N LEU A 62 6.88 -2.87 2.54
CA LEU A 62 7.69 -3.39 1.44
C LEU A 62 9.08 -3.82 1.92
N ALA A 63 9.74 -2.99 2.73
CA ALA A 63 11.04 -3.32 3.31
C ALA A 63 10.98 -4.58 4.19
N ALA A 64 9.96 -4.70 5.04
CA ALA A 64 9.75 -5.89 5.86
C ALA A 64 9.48 -7.15 5.01
N ALA A 65 8.76 -7.02 3.90
CA ALA A 65 8.54 -8.13 2.97
C ALA A 65 9.83 -8.57 2.26
N GLU A 66 10.68 -7.61 1.86
CA GLU A 66 11.99 -7.88 1.26
C GLU A 66 12.95 -8.57 2.26
N GLU A 67 12.97 -8.13 3.52
CA GLU A 67 13.75 -8.76 4.60
C GLU A 67 13.26 -10.19 4.88
N ALA A 68 11.95 -10.39 4.96
CA ALA A 68 11.37 -11.72 5.16
C ALA A 68 11.69 -12.67 4.00
N LEU A 69 11.67 -12.18 2.75
CA LEU A 69 12.05 -12.96 1.59
C LEU A 69 13.52 -13.38 1.65
N SER A 70 14.43 -12.46 2.00
CA SER A 70 15.85 -12.76 2.18
C SER A 70 16.06 -13.88 3.20
N PHE A 71 15.36 -13.84 4.34
CA PHE A 71 15.45 -14.88 5.34
C PHE A 71 14.96 -16.25 4.82
N ILE A 72 13.89 -16.27 4.03
CA ILE A 72 13.35 -17.50 3.44
C ILE A 72 14.32 -18.09 2.42
N GLU A 73 14.87 -17.26 1.54
CA GLU A 73 15.84 -17.68 0.52
C GLU A 73 17.13 -18.20 1.18
N ASP A 74 17.65 -17.48 2.18
CA ASP A 74 18.90 -17.83 2.86
C ASP A 74 18.77 -19.07 3.75
N TYR A 75 17.65 -19.26 4.43
CA TYR A 75 17.50 -20.30 5.47
C TYR A 75 16.73 -21.53 5.02
N PHE A 76 15.69 -21.39 4.20
CA PHE A 76 14.81 -22.50 3.83
C PHE A 76 15.10 -23.00 2.42
N GLU A 77 15.16 -22.12 1.43
CA GLU A 77 15.33 -22.52 0.03
C GLU A 77 16.76 -23.00 -0.26
N SER A 78 17.76 -22.53 0.52
CA SER A 78 19.14 -23.02 0.47
C SER A 78 19.32 -24.46 0.98
N VAL A 79 18.38 -24.95 1.79
CA VAL A 79 18.44 -26.28 2.42
C VAL A 79 17.62 -27.30 1.63
N GLU A 80 16.48 -26.88 1.06
CA GLU A 80 15.56 -27.76 0.33
C GLU A 80 15.78 -27.76 -1.20
N ASP A 81 16.63 -26.86 -1.73
CA ASP A 81 16.92 -26.68 -3.16
C ASP A 81 15.66 -26.45 -4.04
N GLU A 82 14.56 -26.01 -3.41
CA GLU A 82 13.30 -25.68 -4.06
C GLU A 82 12.67 -24.40 -3.48
N PRO A 83 12.00 -23.56 -4.31
CA PRO A 83 11.28 -22.39 -3.85
C PRO A 83 10.11 -22.76 -2.93
N SER A 84 10.05 -22.14 -1.76
CA SER A 84 8.95 -22.31 -0.82
C SER A 84 7.68 -21.59 -1.32
N GLY A 85 6.51 -22.12 -0.97
CA GLY A 85 5.24 -21.45 -1.26
C GLY A 85 5.14 -20.04 -0.66
N ALA A 86 5.77 -19.83 0.51
CA ALA A 86 5.86 -18.51 1.15
C ALA A 86 6.80 -17.56 0.40
N GLY A 87 7.96 -18.04 -0.06
CA GLY A 87 8.89 -17.28 -0.90
C GLY A 87 8.26 -16.85 -2.22
N ASN A 88 7.55 -17.76 -2.90
CA ASN A 88 6.77 -17.45 -4.11
C ASN A 88 5.72 -16.35 -3.86
N ALA A 89 4.98 -16.45 -2.75
CA ALA A 89 3.97 -15.45 -2.40
C ALA A 89 4.58 -14.07 -2.11
N LEU A 90 5.72 -14.01 -1.43
CA LEU A 90 6.44 -12.76 -1.15
C LEU A 90 7.03 -12.16 -2.44
N ARG A 91 7.62 -12.97 -3.32
CA ARG A 91 8.11 -12.49 -4.63
C ARG A 91 6.98 -11.87 -5.45
N ALA A 92 5.81 -12.51 -5.51
CA ALA A 92 4.65 -11.97 -6.21
C ALA A 92 4.15 -10.66 -5.57
N ALA A 93 4.11 -10.57 -4.23
CA ALA A 93 3.70 -9.37 -3.52
C ALA A 93 4.67 -8.19 -3.75
N ILE A 94 5.98 -8.44 -3.69
CA ILE A 94 7.03 -7.45 -3.96
C ILE A 94 7.00 -7.01 -5.42
N ALA A 95 6.86 -7.94 -6.37
CA ALA A 95 6.73 -7.61 -7.79
C ALA A 95 5.54 -6.67 -8.03
N LYS A 96 4.38 -7.00 -7.47
CA LYS A 96 3.18 -6.16 -7.54
C LYS A 96 3.38 -4.79 -6.90
N ALA A 97 4.02 -4.72 -5.73
CA ALA A 97 4.31 -3.46 -5.04
C ALA A 97 5.26 -2.54 -5.84
N ARG A 98 6.17 -3.13 -6.63
CA ARG A 98 7.09 -2.43 -7.54
C ARG A 98 6.47 -2.13 -8.92
N GLY A 99 5.21 -2.47 -9.14
CA GLY A 99 4.53 -2.28 -10.43
C GLY A 99 5.01 -3.21 -11.54
N LYS A 100 5.61 -4.36 -11.20
CA LYS A 100 5.94 -5.43 -12.14
C LYS A 100 4.79 -6.44 -12.13
N GLU A 101 4.32 -6.84 -13.31
CA GLU A 101 3.39 -7.97 -13.39
C GLU A 101 4.12 -9.23 -12.92
N ALA A 102 3.47 -10.01 -12.04
CA ALA A 102 3.96 -11.33 -11.69
C ALA A 102 3.74 -12.22 -12.92
N GLU A 103 4.83 -12.57 -13.60
CA GLU A 103 4.84 -13.51 -14.73
C GLU A 103 4.50 -14.93 -14.26
#